data_AF-A0A9D5ALY7-F1
#
_entry.id   AF-A0A9D5ALY7-F1
#
_cell.length_a   1.000
_cell.length_b   1.000
_cell.length_c   1.000
_cell.angle_alpha   90.00
_cell.angle_beta   90.00
_cell.angle_gamma   90.00
#
_symmetry.space_group_name_H-M   'P 1'
#
loop_
_entity.id
_entity.type
_entity.pdbx_description
1 polymer ?
#
loop_
_entity_poly.entity_id
_entity_poly.type
_entity_poly.pdbx_seq_one_letter_code
_entity_poly.pdbx_strand_id
1 'polypeptide(L)'
;TSIGNFCICSIAIGMIIEIIVIYGVHGYGYRNGIDNLLVLLIGGIPIAMPTVLSVTMAIGSHKLSQQGAITKRMTAIEEMAGMDVLCSDKTGTLTLNKLTVDKEMIEVFAKGVGKDLVVLMAARASRMENQDAIDCAIVSMLADPKEARAGIKEVHFLPFNPTDKRTALTYIDGAGNMHRVSKGAPEQILNLAQNKAEIERKVHAMIDKFAERGLRSLGI
;
A
#
# COMPACT_ATOMS: atom_id res chain seq x y z
N THR A 1 -15.81 -16.46 -23.21
CA THR A 1 -16.84 -17.46 -23.57
C THR A 1 -18.08 -16.86 -24.21
N SER A 2 -18.52 -15.64 -23.87
CA SER A 2 -19.70 -15.03 -24.50
C SER A 2 -19.54 -14.72 -25.99
N ILE A 3 -18.37 -14.23 -26.43
CA ILE A 3 -18.12 -13.86 -27.83
C ILE A 3 -18.04 -15.09 -28.74
N GLY A 4 -17.36 -16.16 -28.29
CA GLY A 4 -17.28 -17.42 -29.03
C GLY A 4 -18.67 -18.04 -29.23
N ASN A 5 -19.51 -18.04 -28.19
CA ASN A 5 -20.89 -18.51 -28.28
C ASN A 5 -21.72 -17.62 -29.22
N PHE A 6 -21.55 -16.30 -29.16
CA PHE A 6 -22.21 -15.39 -30.09
C PHE A 6 -21.86 -15.68 -31.55
N CYS A 7 -20.56 -15.84 -31.87
CA CYS A 7 -20.11 -16.19 -33.22
C CYS A 7 -20.66 -17.54 -33.68
N ILE A 8 -20.64 -18.57 -32.81
CA ILE A 8 -21.18 -19.89 -33.15
C ILE A 8 -22.68 -19.82 -33.41
N CYS A 9 -23.44 -19.11 -32.57
CA CYS A 9 -24.88 -18.92 -32.76
C CYS A 9 -25.19 -18.14 -34.05
N SER A 10 -24.45 -17.07 -34.36
CA SER A 10 -24.65 -16.30 -35.60
C SER A 10 -24.36 -17.13 -36.85
N ILE A 11 -23.30 -17.96 -36.82
CA ILE A 11 -22.95 -18.85 -37.94
C ILE A 11 -24.04 -19.92 -38.11
N ALA A 12 -24.48 -20.55 -37.02
CA ALA A 12 -25.52 -21.57 -37.07
C ALA A 12 -26.85 -21.04 -37.64
N ILE A 13 -27.26 -19.84 -37.22
CA ILE A 13 -28.45 -19.17 -37.77
C ILE A 13 -28.24 -18.87 -39.26
N GLY A 14 -27.08 -18.32 -39.64
CA GLY A 14 -26.74 -18.05 -41.03
C GLY A 14 -26.79 -19.31 -41.91
N MET A 15 -26.24 -20.43 -41.43
CA MET A 15 -26.28 -21.72 -42.11
C MET A 15 -27.70 -22.25 -42.31
N ILE A 16 -28.56 -22.14 -41.29
CA ILE A 16 -29.96 -22.58 -41.40
C ILE A 16 -30.71 -21.74 -42.44
N ILE A 17 -30.52 -20.42 -42.43
CA ILE A 17 -31.14 -19.51 -43.41
C ILE A 17 -30.66 -19.87 -44.82
N GLU A 18 -29.36 -20.09 -44.99
CA GLU A 18 -28.76 -20.42 -46.27
C GLU A 18 -29.28 -21.76 -46.82
N ILE A 19 -29.43 -22.79 -45.97
CA ILE A 19 -30.05 -24.07 -46.36
C ILE A 19 -31.49 -23.85 -46.83
N ILE A 20 -32.30 -23.08 -46.10
CA ILE A 20 -33.70 -22.80 -46.48
C ILE A 20 -33.77 -22.10 -47.83
N VAL A 21 -32.91 -21.12 -48.09
CA VAL A 21 -32.92 -20.34 -49.34
C VAL A 21 -32.43 -21.17 -50.53
N ILE A 22 -31.35 -21.94 -50.36
CA ILE A 22 -30.73 -22.74 -51.43
C ILE A 22 -31.65 -23.88 -51.87
N TYR A 23 -32.19 -24.64 -50.90
CA TYR A 23 -33.04 -25.80 -51.19
C TYR A 23 -34.52 -25.44 -51.40
N GLY A 24 -35.02 -24.39 -50.72
CA GLY A 24 -36.42 -23.99 -50.80
C GLY A 24 -36.74 -23.04 -51.96
N VAL A 25 -35.83 -22.12 -52.31
CA VAL A 25 -36.12 -21.06 -53.31
C VAL A 25 -35.39 -21.29 -54.64
N HIS A 26 -34.13 -21.73 -54.61
CA HIS A 26 -33.31 -21.81 -55.82
C HIS A 26 -33.18 -23.21 -56.44
N GLY A 27 -33.53 -24.27 -55.71
CA GLY A 27 -33.46 -25.65 -56.22
C GLY A 27 -32.06 -26.10 -56.64
N TYR A 28 -31.02 -25.54 -56.01
CA TYR A 28 -29.62 -25.84 -56.35
C TYR A 28 -29.23 -27.30 -56.06
N GLY A 29 -28.24 -27.80 -56.81
CA GLY A 29 -27.64 -29.11 -56.56
C GLY A 29 -26.87 -29.15 -55.23
N TYR A 30 -26.90 -30.30 -54.56
CA TYR A 30 -26.30 -30.55 -53.24
C TYR A 30 -24.84 -30.08 -53.09
N ARG A 31 -24.05 -30.21 -54.17
CA ARG A 31 -22.63 -29.80 -54.19
C ARG A 31 -22.45 -28.29 -53.97
N ASN A 32 -23.22 -27.47 -54.68
CA ASN A 32 -23.11 -26.01 -54.56
C ASN A 32 -23.59 -25.52 -53.19
N GLY A 33 -24.55 -26.21 -52.57
CA GLY A 33 -25.00 -25.92 -51.21
C GLY A 33 -23.92 -26.16 -50.17
N ILE A 34 -23.12 -27.23 -50.31
CA ILE A 34 -21.99 -27.49 -49.42
C ILE A 34 -20.90 -26.41 -49.56
N ASP A 35 -20.57 -26.04 -50.80
CA ASP A 35 -19.51 -25.06 -51.04
C ASP A 35 -19.83 -23.71 -50.39
N ASN A 36 -21.08 -23.27 -50.48
CA ASN A 36 -21.55 -22.03 -49.86
C ASN A 36 -21.50 -22.09 -48.32
N LEU A 37 -21.98 -23.19 -47.72
CA LEU A 37 -21.90 -23.41 -46.27
C LEU A 37 -20.45 -23.43 -45.77
N LEU A 38 -19.53 -23.98 -46.56
CA LEU A 38 -18.10 -24.02 -46.25
C LEU A 38 -17.50 -22.61 -46.22
N VAL A 39 -17.85 -21.75 -47.18
CA VAL A 39 -17.40 -20.34 -47.20
C VAL A 39 -17.89 -19.59 -45.97
N LEU A 40 -19.16 -19.78 -45.58
CA LEU A 40 -19.73 -19.15 -44.38
C LEU A 40 -19.03 -19.64 -43.10
N LEU A 41 -18.73 -20.94 -43.01
CA LEU A 41 -18.01 -21.51 -41.87
C LEU A 41 -16.59 -20.94 -41.74
N ILE A 42 -15.82 -20.95 -42.84
CA ILE A 42 -14.43 -20.51 -42.86
C ILE A 42 -14.35 -19.00 -42.58
N GLY A 43 -15.25 -18.20 -43.15
CA GLY A 43 -15.30 -16.76 -42.93
C GLY A 43 -15.86 -16.37 -41.55
N GLY A 44 -16.73 -17.20 -40.96
CA GLY A 44 -17.42 -16.88 -39.72
C GLY A 44 -16.61 -17.10 -38.45
N ILE A 45 -15.71 -18.09 -38.41
CA ILE A 45 -14.96 -18.44 -37.19
C ILE A 45 -13.76 -17.48 -37.04
N PRO A 46 -13.72 -16.63 -35.99
CA PRO A 46 -12.66 -15.64 -35.83
C PRO A 46 -11.41 -16.24 -35.17
N ILE A 47 -10.70 -17.12 -35.88
CA ILE A 47 -9.53 -17.86 -35.36
C ILE A 47 -8.41 -16.91 -34.89
N ALA A 48 -8.29 -15.73 -35.49
CA ALA A 48 -7.26 -14.75 -35.15
C ALA A 48 -7.55 -13.97 -33.84
N MET A 49 -8.80 -13.89 -33.40
CA MET A 49 -9.20 -13.01 -32.29
C MET A 49 -8.49 -13.36 -30.95
N PRO A 50 -8.43 -14.64 -30.51
CA PRO A 50 -7.75 -14.99 -29.26
C PRO A 50 -6.25 -14.66 -29.29
N THR A 51 -5.60 -14.85 -30.44
CA THR A 51 -4.18 -14.57 -30.64
C THR A 51 -3.92 -13.06 -30.57
N VAL A 52 -4.71 -12.26 -31.26
CA VAL A 52 -4.58 -10.79 -31.24
C VAL A 52 -4.76 -10.25 -29.82
N LEU A 53 -5.80 -10.67 -29.10
CA LEU A 53 -6.03 -10.25 -27.71
C LEU A 53 -4.86 -10.61 -26.80
N SER A 54 -4.34 -11.84 -26.92
CA SER A 54 -3.20 -12.31 -26.12
C SER A 54 -1.94 -11.49 -26.37
N VAL A 55 -1.64 -11.20 -27.65
CA VAL A 55 -0.48 -10.37 -28.02
C VAL A 55 -0.66 -8.93 -27.55
N THR A 56 -1.85 -8.35 -27.71
CA THR A 56 -2.16 -6.99 -27.21
C THR A 56 -2.00 -6.89 -25.70
N MET A 57 -2.48 -7.88 -24.93
CA MET A 57 -2.28 -7.92 -23.48
C MET A 57 -0.81 -8.07 -23.09
N ALA A 58 -0.03 -8.89 -23.82
CA ALA A 58 1.40 -9.04 -23.56
C ALA A 58 2.17 -7.73 -23.83
N ILE A 59 1.86 -7.04 -24.93
CA ILE A 59 2.45 -5.72 -25.25
C ILE A 59 2.02 -4.68 -24.20
N GLY A 60 0.75 -4.69 -23.80
CA GLY A 60 0.23 -3.80 -22.76
C GLY A 60 0.91 -4.01 -21.41
N SER A 61 1.09 -5.28 -21.01
CA SER A 61 1.84 -5.66 -19.81
C SER A 61 3.27 -5.14 -19.84
N HIS A 62 3.95 -5.27 -20.98
CA HIS A 62 5.31 -4.75 -21.13
C HIS A 62 5.36 -3.22 -21.01
N LYS A 63 4.42 -2.50 -21.64
CA LYS A 63 4.32 -1.03 -21.51
C LYS A 63 4.04 -0.58 -20.07
N LEU A 64 3.16 -1.26 -19.35
CA LEU A 64 2.90 -0.98 -17.93
C LEU A 64 4.15 -1.20 -17.07
N SER A 65 4.91 -2.26 -17.36
CA SER A 65 6.18 -2.50 -16.68
C SER A 65 7.21 -1.39 -16.92
N GLN A 66 7.26 -0.81 -18.13
CA GLN A 66 8.12 0.35 -18.42
C GLN A 66 7.68 1.61 -17.66
N GLN A 67 6.41 1.70 -17.25
CA GLN A 67 5.89 2.75 -16.38
C GLN A 67 6.03 2.44 -14.88
N GLY A 68 6.68 1.32 -14.53
CA GLY A 68 6.88 0.90 -13.12
C GLY A 68 5.73 0.10 -12.52
N ALA A 69 4.71 -0.27 -13.29
CA ALA A 69 3.59 -1.10 -12.84
C ALA A 69 3.75 -2.55 -13.32
N ILE A 70 4.01 -3.48 -12.40
CA ILE A 70 4.19 -4.90 -12.73
C ILE A 70 2.85 -5.63 -12.70
N THR A 71 2.36 -6.08 -13.86
CA THR A 71 1.13 -6.87 -13.95
C THR A 71 1.40 -8.37 -13.79
N LYS A 72 0.97 -8.96 -12.68
CA LYS A 72 1.13 -10.42 -12.44
C LYS A 72 0.14 -11.27 -13.25
N ARG A 73 -1.03 -10.72 -13.58
CA ARG A 73 -2.09 -11.39 -14.35
C ARG A 73 -2.43 -10.51 -15.55
N MET A 74 -2.49 -11.09 -16.76
CA MET A 74 -2.85 -10.34 -17.97
C MET A 74 -4.29 -9.78 -17.90
N THR A 75 -5.20 -10.51 -17.24
CA THR A 75 -6.59 -10.06 -17.01
C THR A 75 -6.70 -8.80 -16.15
N ALA A 76 -5.67 -8.49 -15.35
CA ALA A 76 -5.67 -7.29 -14.52
C ALA A 76 -5.69 -5.99 -15.35
N ILE A 77 -5.24 -6.05 -16.60
CA ILE A 77 -5.27 -4.89 -17.51
C ILE A 77 -6.73 -4.54 -17.87
N GLU A 78 -7.58 -5.55 -18.12
CA GLU A 78 -9.00 -5.34 -18.38
C GLU A 78 -9.74 -4.88 -17.13
N GLU A 79 -9.46 -5.50 -15.97
CA GLU A 79 -10.02 -5.10 -14.67
C GLU A 79 -9.69 -3.63 -14.35
N MET A 80 -8.46 -3.19 -14.62
CA MET A 80 -8.02 -1.82 -14.41
C MET A 80 -8.70 -0.84 -15.38
N ALA A 81 -8.95 -1.24 -16.63
CA ALA A 81 -9.63 -0.41 -17.62
C ALA A 81 -11.12 -0.20 -17.30
N GLY A 82 -11.76 -1.17 -16.63
CA GLY A 82 -13.14 -1.09 -16.16
C GLY A 82 -13.28 -0.64 -14.69
N MET A 83 -12.23 -0.09 -14.07
CA MET A 83 -12.24 0.27 -12.66
C MET A 83 -12.98 1.59 -12.42
N ASP A 84 -14.07 1.53 -11.65
CA ASP A 84 -14.84 2.72 -11.26
C ASP A 84 -14.41 3.30 -9.90
N VAL A 85 -13.89 2.48 -8.99
CA VAL A 85 -13.52 2.88 -7.62
C VAL A 85 -12.11 2.39 -7.29
N LEU A 86 -11.24 3.32 -6.88
CA LEU A 86 -9.88 3.03 -6.41
C LEU A 86 -9.77 3.28 -4.91
N CYS A 87 -9.69 2.20 -4.12
CA CYS A 87 -9.37 2.27 -2.70
C CYS A 87 -7.83 2.27 -2.53
N SER A 88 -7.25 3.43 -2.25
CA SER A 88 -5.81 3.57 -2.04
C SER A 88 -5.46 3.65 -0.56
N ASP A 89 -4.39 2.97 -0.13
CA ASP A 89 -3.88 3.11 1.23
C ASP A 89 -3.17 4.46 1.41
N LYS A 90 -3.34 5.09 2.57
CA LYS A 90 -2.70 6.38 2.86
C LYS A 90 -1.19 6.22 3.05
N THR A 91 -0.79 5.25 3.87
CA THR A 91 0.60 5.11 4.29
C THR A 91 1.37 4.34 3.25
N GLY A 92 2.41 4.95 2.67
CA GLY A 92 3.24 4.29 1.65
C GLY A 92 2.66 4.24 0.23
N THR A 93 1.42 4.68 0.00
CA THR A 93 0.89 4.92 -1.36
C THR A 93 0.61 6.41 -1.59
N LEU A 94 -0.31 7.03 -0.84
CA LEU A 94 -0.59 8.47 -0.99
C LEU A 94 0.47 9.37 -0.34
N THR A 95 1.11 8.90 0.73
CA THR A 95 2.12 9.66 1.48
C THR A 95 3.52 9.16 1.18
N LEU A 96 4.50 10.07 1.22
CA LEU A 96 5.91 9.77 0.92
C LEU A 96 6.60 8.85 1.93
N ASN A 97 5.89 8.40 2.98
CA ASN A 97 6.44 7.70 4.14
C ASN A 97 7.70 8.39 4.72
N LYS A 98 7.81 9.71 4.52
CA LYS A 98 8.86 10.58 5.06
C LYS A 98 8.21 11.43 6.13
N LEU A 99 8.35 10.99 7.37
CA LEU A 99 7.81 11.72 8.51
C LEU A 99 8.76 12.87 8.85
N THR A 100 8.20 14.01 9.19
CA THR A 100 8.93 15.16 9.72
C THR A 100 8.26 15.58 11.02
N VAL A 101 9.06 16.07 11.95
CA VAL A 101 8.58 16.52 13.26
C VAL A 101 8.87 18.00 13.39
N ASP A 102 7.83 18.76 13.72
CA ASP A 102 7.95 20.17 14.05
C ASP A 102 8.25 20.32 15.54
N LYS A 103 9.42 20.90 15.86
CA LYS A 103 9.86 21.12 17.25
C LYS A 103 8.93 22.06 18.01
N GLU A 104 8.25 22.99 17.32
CA GLU A 104 7.37 23.95 17.97
C GLU A 104 6.12 23.26 18.54
N MET A 105 5.67 22.17 17.89
CA MET A 105 4.50 21.41 18.30
C MET A 105 4.74 20.41 19.44
N ILE A 106 5.98 20.23 19.90
CA ILE A 106 6.28 19.33 21.01
C ILE A 106 5.76 19.95 22.32
N GLU A 107 4.87 19.22 23.00
CA GLU A 107 4.40 19.54 24.35
C GLU A 107 5.11 18.67 25.38
N VAL A 108 5.47 19.27 26.53
CA VAL A 108 6.17 18.58 27.61
C VAL A 108 5.34 18.65 28.88
N PHE A 109 5.04 17.48 29.45
CA PHE A 109 4.21 17.35 30.66
C PHE A 109 5.03 17.19 31.95
N ALA A 110 6.34 16.97 31.84
CA ALA A 110 7.25 16.85 32.98
C ALA A 110 7.91 18.20 33.32
N LYS A 111 7.93 18.56 34.62
CA LYS A 111 8.59 19.79 35.08
C LYS A 111 10.10 19.67 34.94
N GLY A 112 10.75 20.72 34.40
CA GLY A 112 12.21 20.78 34.25
C GLY A 112 12.78 20.04 33.03
N VAL A 113 11.92 19.46 32.17
CA VAL A 113 12.34 18.82 30.92
C VAL A 113 12.13 19.79 29.77
N GLY A 114 13.21 20.09 29.02
CA GLY A 114 13.14 20.88 27.79
C GLY A 114 12.76 20.05 26.57
N LYS A 115 12.28 20.71 25.50
CA LYS A 115 11.90 20.03 24.24
C LYS A 115 13.08 19.28 23.61
N ASP A 116 14.29 19.83 23.65
CA ASP A 116 15.49 19.18 23.11
C ASP A 116 15.84 17.88 23.84
N LEU A 117 15.59 17.83 25.16
CA LEU A 117 15.82 16.62 25.94
C LEU A 117 14.80 15.53 25.57
N VAL A 118 13.55 15.89 25.28
CA VAL A 118 12.53 14.94 24.77
C VAL A 118 12.95 14.37 23.43
N VAL A 119 13.45 15.21 22.52
CA VAL A 119 13.96 14.75 21.21
C VAL A 119 15.15 13.80 21.39
N LEU A 120 16.09 14.11 22.30
CA LEU A 120 17.21 13.24 22.61
C LEU A 120 16.76 11.89 23.21
N MET A 121 15.80 11.90 24.12
CA MET A 121 15.22 10.68 24.71
C MET A 121 14.51 9.83 23.64
N ALA A 122 13.76 10.48 22.75
CA ALA A 122 13.11 9.83 21.61
C ALA A 122 14.14 9.19 20.67
N ALA A 123 15.23 9.89 20.35
CA ALA A 123 16.31 9.37 19.52
C ALA A 123 17.09 8.23 20.20
N ARG A 124 17.24 8.28 21.53
CA ARG A 124 17.76 7.17 22.33
C ARG A 124 16.87 5.92 22.21
N ALA A 125 15.56 6.09 22.25
CA ALA A 125 14.60 4.99 22.07
C ALA A 125 14.43 4.53 20.60
N SER A 126 15.05 5.21 19.62
CA SER A 126 15.14 4.80 18.21
C SER A 126 16.29 3.82 17.98
N ARG A 127 16.14 2.93 17.00
CA ARG A 127 17.23 2.09 16.50
C ARG A 127 17.84 2.75 15.26
N MET A 128 19.16 2.94 15.26
CA MET A 128 19.88 3.55 14.13
C MET A 128 19.99 2.61 12.92
N GLU A 129 19.97 1.31 13.16
CA GLU A 129 20.15 0.27 12.13
C GLU A 129 18.85 -0.07 11.40
N ASN A 130 17.70 0.15 12.03
CA ASN A 130 16.41 -0.23 11.49
C ASN A 130 15.73 1.01 10.89
N GLN A 131 15.50 1.01 9.58
CA GLN A 131 15.05 2.17 8.81
C GLN A 131 13.53 2.38 8.92
N ASP A 132 12.98 2.42 10.13
CA ASP A 132 11.59 2.89 10.32
C ASP A 132 11.56 4.40 10.02
N ALA A 133 10.57 4.82 9.23
CA ALA A 133 10.34 6.23 8.90
C ALA A 133 10.19 7.09 10.17
N ILE A 134 9.65 6.55 11.26
CA ILE A 134 9.54 7.25 12.55
C ILE A 134 10.93 7.44 13.17
N ASP A 135 11.74 6.39 13.19
CA ASP A 135 13.08 6.42 13.79
C ASP A 135 13.99 7.38 13.05
N CYS A 136 13.97 7.33 11.71
CA CYS A 136 14.67 8.27 10.86
C CYS A 136 14.22 9.71 11.11
N ALA A 137 12.92 9.97 11.18
CA ALA A 137 12.40 11.32 11.41
C ALA A 137 12.88 11.92 12.72
N ILE A 138 12.90 11.13 13.80
CA ILE A 138 13.36 11.57 15.12
C ILE A 138 14.88 11.79 15.14
N VAL A 139 15.65 10.88 14.56
CA VAL A 139 17.11 11.00 14.50
C VAL A 139 17.54 12.20 13.65
N SER A 140 16.81 12.49 12.57
CA SER A 140 17.04 13.69 11.74
C SER A 140 16.72 15.01 12.44
N MET A 141 16.10 15.00 13.63
CA MET A 141 15.90 16.21 14.43
C MET A 141 17.16 16.62 15.22
N LEU A 142 18.11 15.69 15.40
CA LEU A 142 19.40 15.94 16.03
C LEU A 142 20.36 16.58 15.02
N ALA A 143 21.30 17.38 15.50
CA ALA A 143 22.32 17.98 14.64
C ALA A 143 23.31 16.90 14.13
N ASP A 144 23.74 16.01 15.02
CA ASP A 144 24.51 14.81 14.68
C ASP A 144 23.77 13.56 15.20
N PRO A 145 23.44 12.59 14.34
CA PRO A 145 22.86 11.31 14.75
C PRO A 145 23.65 10.56 15.83
N LYS A 146 24.96 10.78 15.93
CA LYS A 146 25.82 10.17 16.97
C LYS A 146 25.48 10.66 18.38
N GLU A 147 24.89 11.84 18.53
CA GLU A 147 24.43 12.37 19.83
C GLU A 147 23.43 11.43 20.51
N ALA A 148 22.63 10.69 19.72
CA ALA A 148 21.68 9.73 20.24
C ALA A 148 22.33 8.63 21.12
N ARG A 149 23.62 8.33 20.93
CA ARG A 149 24.38 7.33 21.70
C ARG A 149 25.60 7.90 22.42
N ALA A 150 25.81 9.22 22.35
CA ALA A 150 26.93 9.85 23.02
C ALA A 150 26.81 9.72 24.56
N GLY A 151 27.89 9.26 25.19
CA GLY A 151 28.00 9.19 26.65
C GLY A 151 27.10 8.17 27.35
N ILE A 152 26.53 7.21 26.61
CA ILE A 152 25.70 6.14 27.18
C ILE A 152 26.21 4.77 26.77
N LYS A 153 26.07 3.79 27.66
CA LYS A 153 26.31 2.37 27.37
C LYS A 153 24.96 1.65 27.27
N GLU A 154 24.64 1.17 26.08
CA GLU A 154 23.42 0.37 25.88
C GLU A 154 23.49 -0.95 26.64
N VAL A 155 22.43 -1.26 27.38
CA VAL A 155 22.29 -2.52 28.12
C VAL A 155 21.29 -3.44 27.42
N HIS A 156 20.12 -2.90 27.06
CA HIS A 156 19.07 -3.70 26.44
C HIS A 156 18.12 -2.81 25.62
N PHE A 157 17.80 -3.25 24.40
CA PHE A 157 16.82 -2.61 23.53
C PHE A 157 15.58 -3.51 23.36
N LEU A 158 14.40 -2.97 23.64
CA LEU A 158 13.11 -3.61 23.41
C LEU A 158 12.58 -3.22 22.01
N PRO A 159 12.52 -4.15 21.03
CA PRO A 159 11.93 -3.91 19.72
C PRO A 159 10.45 -3.52 19.77
N PHE A 160 9.98 -2.94 18.67
CA PHE A 160 8.56 -2.67 18.48
C PHE A 160 7.80 -3.99 18.37
N ASN A 161 6.72 -4.09 19.12
CA ASN A 161 5.76 -5.19 19.06
C ASN A 161 4.36 -4.60 18.77
N PRO A 162 3.61 -5.08 17.77
CA PRO A 162 2.25 -4.61 17.48
C PRO A 162 1.27 -4.68 18.66
N THR A 163 1.51 -5.59 19.60
CA THR A 163 0.71 -5.71 20.83
C THR A 163 1.04 -4.61 21.84
N ASP A 164 2.33 -4.37 22.09
CA ASP A 164 2.80 -3.38 23.08
C ASP A 164 2.82 -1.94 22.52
N LYS A 165 2.88 -1.80 21.20
CA LYS A 165 2.94 -0.55 20.41
C LYS A 165 4.00 0.46 20.89
N ARG A 166 5.14 -0.03 21.39
CA ARG A 166 6.25 0.80 21.89
C ARG A 166 7.61 0.17 21.65
N THR A 167 8.66 0.98 21.67
CA THR A 167 10.06 0.57 21.81
C THR A 167 10.64 1.13 23.10
N ALA A 168 11.72 0.55 23.60
CA ALA A 168 12.44 1.10 24.75
C ALA A 168 13.93 0.81 24.69
N LEU A 169 14.76 1.73 25.19
CA LEU A 169 16.18 1.53 25.40
C LEU A 169 16.48 1.63 26.90
N THR A 170 17.17 0.63 27.42
CA THR A 170 17.80 0.65 28.75
C THR A 170 19.29 0.90 28.59
N TYR A 171 19.81 1.93 29.23
CA TYR A 171 21.21 2.34 29.12
C TYR A 171 21.77 2.75 30.47
N ILE A 172 23.10 2.72 30.60
CA ILE A 172 23.84 3.28 31.73
C ILE A 172 24.46 4.60 31.27
N ASP A 173 24.26 5.67 32.04
CA ASP A 173 24.86 6.97 31.76
C ASP A 173 26.34 7.04 32.17
N GLY A 174 27.03 8.13 31.83
CA GLY A 174 28.42 8.35 32.23
C GLY A 174 28.66 8.44 33.74
N ALA A 175 27.61 8.63 34.55
CA ALA A 175 27.67 8.63 36.01
C ALA A 175 27.44 7.23 36.61
N GLY A 176 27.19 6.21 35.78
CA GLY A 176 26.94 4.84 36.21
C GLY A 176 25.48 4.55 36.60
N ASN A 177 24.57 5.50 36.42
CA ASN A 177 23.15 5.30 36.72
C ASN A 177 22.43 4.62 35.55
N MET A 178 21.53 3.70 35.87
CA MET A 178 20.71 3.00 34.89
C MET A 178 19.44 3.79 34.59
N HIS A 179 19.18 4.04 33.32
CA HIS A 179 18.01 4.74 32.82
C HIS A 179 17.27 3.91 31.78
N ARG A 180 15.98 4.16 31.64
CA ARG A 180 15.16 3.59 30.57
C ARG A 180 14.32 4.67 29.93
N VAL A 181 14.40 4.75 28.61
CA VAL A 181 13.56 5.62 27.78
C VAL A 181 12.68 4.75 26.90
N SER A 182 11.44 5.19 26.66
CA SER A 182 10.50 4.49 25.80
C SER A 182 9.89 5.46 24.80
N LYS A 183 9.39 4.95 23.69
CA LYS A 183 8.55 5.71 22.76
C LYS A 183 7.50 4.80 22.17
N GLY A 184 6.33 5.33 21.83
CA GLY A 184 5.27 4.51 21.27
C GLY A 184 3.94 5.24 21.12
N ALA A 185 2.88 4.45 20.99
CA ALA A 185 1.52 4.97 20.96
C ALA A 185 1.27 5.78 22.25
N PRO A 186 0.77 7.03 22.15
CA PRO A 186 0.60 7.90 23.30
C PRO A 186 -0.18 7.28 24.46
N GLU A 187 -1.23 6.51 24.16
CA GLU A 187 -2.03 5.81 25.17
C GLU A 187 -1.23 4.74 25.93
N GLN A 188 -0.36 4.01 25.24
CA GLN A 188 0.47 2.98 25.86
C GLN A 188 1.57 3.58 26.72
N ILE A 189 2.14 4.71 26.29
CA ILE A 189 3.13 5.46 27.08
C ILE A 189 2.48 6.11 28.29
N LEU A 190 1.29 6.69 28.12
CA LEU A 190 0.52 7.29 29.21
C LEU A 190 0.20 6.28 30.32
N ASN A 191 -0.05 5.01 29.98
CA ASN A 191 -0.26 3.94 30.96
C ASN A 191 0.98 3.61 31.81
N LEU A 192 2.18 4.04 31.40
CA LEU A 192 3.43 3.86 32.15
C LEU A 192 3.77 5.07 33.00
N ALA A 193 3.14 6.22 32.74
CA ALA A 193 3.42 7.45 33.45
C ALA A 193 2.83 7.39 34.87
N GLN A 194 3.66 7.68 35.88
CA GLN A 194 3.23 7.68 37.28
C GLN A 194 2.18 8.77 37.57
N ASN A 195 2.24 9.89 36.85
CA ASN A 195 1.32 11.02 36.97
C ASN A 195 0.15 10.97 35.99
N LYS A 196 -0.21 9.78 35.49
CA LYS A 196 -1.29 9.57 34.50
C LYS A 196 -2.54 10.39 34.80
N ALA A 197 -3.07 10.29 36.02
CA ALA A 197 -4.34 10.94 36.40
C ALA A 197 -4.32 12.48 36.25
N GLU A 198 -3.16 13.12 36.35
CA GLU A 198 -3.03 14.58 36.23
C GLU A 198 -2.92 15.03 34.77
N ILE A 199 -2.26 14.22 33.92
CA ILE A 199 -1.91 14.61 32.55
C ILE A 199 -2.84 14.02 31.49
N GLU A 200 -3.57 12.94 31.80
CA GLU A 200 -4.38 12.17 30.85
C GLU A 200 -5.33 13.05 30.03
N ARG A 201 -6.09 13.93 30.69
CA ARG A 201 -7.02 14.84 30.00
C ARG A 201 -6.29 15.78 29.03
N LYS A 202 -5.12 16.30 29.41
CA LYS A 202 -4.35 17.21 28.56
C LYS A 202 -3.69 16.47 27.39
N VAL A 203 -3.21 15.26 27.63
CA VAL A 203 -2.62 14.40 26.60
C VAL A 203 -3.67 14.05 25.54
N HIS A 204 -4.86 13.60 25.95
CA HIS A 204 -5.96 13.32 25.01
C HIS A 204 -6.36 14.55 24.20
N ALA A 205 -6.53 15.70 24.84
CA ALA A 205 -6.87 16.94 24.13
C ALA A 205 -5.81 17.34 23.07
N MET A 206 -4.52 17.09 23.33
CA MET A 206 -3.46 17.35 22.35
C MET A 206 -3.40 16.30 21.24
N ILE A 207 -3.69 15.03 21.53
CA ILE A 207 -3.83 13.99 20.51
C ILE A 207 -4.94 14.37 19.53
N ASP A 208 -6.10 14.81 20.05
CA ASP A 208 -7.23 15.24 19.22
C ASP A 208 -6.86 16.47 18.37
N LYS A 209 -6.19 17.46 18.96
CA LYS A 209 -5.69 18.64 18.22
C LYS A 209 -4.71 18.29 17.11
N PHE A 210 -3.87 17.28 17.31
CA PHE A 210 -2.98 16.77 16.27
C PHE A 210 -3.76 16.01 15.19
N ALA A 211 -4.76 15.22 15.59
CA ALA A 211 -5.61 14.48 14.66
C ALA A 211 -6.46 15.41 13.77
N GLU A 212 -6.99 16.51 14.31
CA GLU A 212 -7.69 17.57 13.54
C GLU A 212 -6.81 18.17 12.43
N ARG A 213 -5.50 18.23 12.67
CA ARG A 213 -4.50 18.71 11.69
C ARG A 213 -3.94 17.59 10.81
N GLY A 214 -4.42 16.34 10.96
CA GLY A 214 -3.93 15.18 10.23
C GLY A 214 -2.53 14.70 10.65
N LEU A 215 -2.04 15.15 11.80
CA LEU A 215 -0.72 14.81 12.33
C LEU A 215 -0.76 13.53 13.14
N ARG A 216 0.33 12.75 13.09
CA ARG A 216 0.49 11.54 13.89
C ARG A 216 1.17 11.88 15.22
N SER A 217 0.53 11.52 16.33
CA SER A 217 1.07 11.69 17.68
C SER A 217 1.97 10.52 18.10
N LEU A 218 3.07 10.83 18.78
CA LEU A 218 3.99 9.85 19.40
C LEU A 218 4.25 10.25 20.85
N GLY A 219 4.11 9.30 21.78
CA GLY A 219 4.46 9.50 23.19
C GLY A 219 5.88 9.06 23.49
N ILE A 220 6.55 9.75 24.41
CA ILE A 220 7.88 9.45 24.97
C ILE A 220 7.74 9.27 26.48
#